data_AF-A0A5E9B9I7-F1
#
_entry.id   AF-A0A5E9B9I7-F1
#
_cell.length_a   1.000
_cell.length_b   1.000
_cell.length_c   1.000
_cell.angle_alpha   90.00
_cell.angle_beta   90.00
_cell.angle_gamma   90.00
#
_symmetry.space_group_name_H-M   'P 1'
#
loop_
_entity.id
_entity.type
_entity.pdbx_description
1 polymer ?
#
loop_
_entity_poly.entity_id
_entity_poly.type
_entity_poly.pdbx_seq_one_letter_code
_entity_poly.pdbx_strand_id
1 'polypeptide(L)'
;MLIFSRRTLQKLINTAAPYVPADQLRKLATNVDKPNKNGIPEVWEIYLFVGHLLAHSAKHETVLEDGKRPDIHLSDYSIYIDVKAISDDYAHDLYPVDFFMKSLSEQIVRRLPVLGDFQVKFGSRSEKIDGQLVHVPVLPPKNDISKVAKTLVNDLLRRGGDFTSPFSHNIVFEGVETIVSFAPARFKDMPLIGANFSTFTTHRKHDHDVDSVAKGALDTAGKQLASAPTGAIRGVYLCDGGSDLWTKGSPYRKFPIHDIANRYLAKSKKLDFIALFSVEKYDPPARSSSLGPVLLPRSLRGDRETRYVVSYSVIARDNSLRHLVEILIRDALQQLDPPLQNIESAYGNRMKAGRNSGFRGGMTIFGDSKLRIPARSLAQILAGGSAKEILDGENSRSPRASELFAQFLKDGRTITKIEFIPGYPHDDDWVDITFGAQDAATSPLYVP
;
A
#
# COMPACT_ATOMS: atom_id res chain seq x y z
N MET A 1 5.79 4.90 -3.84
CA MET A 1 4.55 5.70 -4.01
C MET A 1 3.71 5.56 -2.74
N LEU A 2 2.99 6.60 -2.32
CA LEU A 2 2.13 6.62 -1.11
C LEU A 2 0.69 6.22 -1.43
N ILE A 3 -0.16 6.07 -0.41
CA ILE A 3 -1.60 5.83 -0.55
C ILE A 3 -2.22 6.84 -1.54
N PHE A 4 -1.79 8.10 -1.45
CA PHE A 4 -2.14 9.20 -2.35
C PHE A 4 -0.95 9.59 -3.23
N SER A 5 -1.24 10.28 -4.33
CA SER A 5 -0.20 10.84 -5.20
C SER A 5 0.56 11.97 -4.50
N ARG A 6 1.80 12.23 -4.92
CA ARG A 6 2.55 13.40 -4.47
C ARG A 6 1.81 14.70 -4.80
N ARG A 7 1.12 14.77 -5.94
CA ARG A 7 0.31 15.95 -6.31
C ARG A 7 -0.84 16.19 -5.35
N THR A 8 -1.58 15.14 -4.99
CA THR A 8 -2.64 15.20 -3.98
C THR A 8 -2.05 15.64 -2.64
N LEU A 9 -0.96 15.02 -2.17
CA LEU A 9 -0.33 15.42 -0.90
C LEU A 9 0.16 16.88 -0.92
N GLN A 10 0.75 17.34 -2.02
CA GLN A 10 1.16 18.73 -2.16
C GLN A 10 -0.05 19.68 -2.12
N LYS A 11 -1.17 19.31 -2.75
CA LYS A 11 -2.42 20.07 -2.68
C LYS A 11 -2.92 20.15 -1.23
N LEU A 12 -2.93 19.04 -0.50
CA LEU A 12 -3.32 19.02 0.93
C LEU A 12 -2.41 19.92 1.77
N ILE A 13 -1.09 19.85 1.58
CA ILE A 13 -0.12 20.71 2.28
C ILE A 13 -0.40 22.18 1.96
N ASN A 14 -0.61 22.53 0.70
CA ASN A 14 -0.91 23.91 0.29
C ASN A 14 -2.22 24.41 0.93
N THR A 15 -3.26 23.58 0.96
CA THR A 15 -4.54 23.90 1.59
C THR A 15 -4.41 24.07 3.11
N ALA A 16 -3.59 23.24 3.76
CA ALA A 16 -3.37 23.30 5.20
C ALA A 16 -2.40 24.41 5.64
N ALA A 17 -1.56 24.93 4.75
CA ALA A 17 -0.51 25.91 5.05
C ALA A 17 -0.94 27.14 5.86
N PRO A 18 -2.14 27.72 5.68
CA PRO A 18 -2.60 28.84 6.50
C PRO A 18 -3.00 28.46 7.94
N TYR A 19 -3.21 27.18 8.21
CA TYR A 19 -3.84 26.67 9.44
C TYR A 19 -2.92 25.77 10.27
N VAL A 20 -1.84 25.25 9.67
CA VAL A 20 -0.92 24.29 10.27
C VAL A 20 0.49 24.89 10.32
N PRO A 21 1.22 24.77 11.45
CA PRO A 21 2.60 25.23 11.55
C PRO A 21 3.52 24.70 10.44
N ALA A 22 4.35 25.57 9.89
CA ALA A 22 5.20 25.24 8.74
C ALA A 22 6.24 24.15 9.03
N ASP A 23 6.68 24.01 10.29
CA ASP A 23 7.57 22.95 10.75
C ASP A 23 6.89 21.58 10.75
N GLN A 24 5.62 21.50 11.15
CA GLN A 24 4.82 20.27 11.06
C GLN A 24 4.61 19.84 9.60
N LEU A 25 4.25 20.77 8.72
CA LEU A 25 4.09 20.49 7.28
C LEU A 25 5.42 20.06 6.63
N ARG A 26 6.54 20.68 7.03
CA ARG A 26 7.88 20.28 6.55
C ARG A 26 8.26 18.88 7.04
N LYS A 27 7.94 18.55 8.29
CA LYS A 27 8.16 17.21 8.85
C LYS A 27 7.36 16.16 8.09
N LEU A 28 6.07 16.44 7.83
CA LEU A 28 5.20 15.59 7.00
C LEU A 28 5.81 15.37 5.61
N ALA A 29 6.17 16.44 4.90
CA ALA A 29 6.78 16.34 3.57
C ALA A 29 8.08 15.50 3.60
N THR A 30 8.93 15.72 4.61
CA THR A 30 10.16 14.95 4.80
C THR A 30 9.90 13.47 5.07
N ASN A 31 8.89 13.13 5.87
CA ASN A 31 8.54 11.74 6.19
C ASN A 31 7.87 11.03 5.00
N VAL A 32 7.08 11.77 4.22
CA VAL A 32 6.49 11.35 2.94
C VAL A 32 7.54 11.04 1.88
N ASP A 33 8.64 11.79 1.85
CA ASP A 33 9.72 11.62 0.87
C ASP A 33 10.70 10.50 1.21
N LYS A 34 10.90 10.19 2.50
CA LYS A 34 11.81 9.12 2.91
C LYS A 34 11.27 7.73 2.51
N PRO A 35 12.10 6.81 2.00
CA PRO A 35 11.69 5.44 1.67
C PRO A 35 11.62 4.55 2.93
N ASN A 36 10.77 4.89 3.89
CA ASN A 36 10.57 4.11 5.13
C ASN A 36 9.08 3.95 5.47
N LYS A 37 8.69 3.44 6.63
CA LYS A 37 7.26 3.25 6.96
C LYS A 37 6.59 4.43 7.68
N ASN A 38 7.37 5.45 8.05
CA ASN A 38 6.99 6.39 9.09
C ASN A 38 6.00 7.49 8.68
N GLY A 39 5.63 7.62 7.41
CA GLY A 39 4.82 8.76 6.93
C GLY A 39 3.32 8.52 6.80
N ILE A 40 2.83 7.30 7.06
CA ILE A 40 1.41 6.95 6.87
C ILE A 40 0.49 7.58 7.93
N PRO A 41 0.85 7.62 9.23
CA PRO A 41 0.03 8.32 10.22
C PRO A 41 -0.21 9.79 9.85
N GLU A 42 0.84 10.53 9.48
CA GLU A 42 0.75 11.94 9.13
C GLU A 42 -0.05 12.17 7.83
N VAL A 43 0.00 11.21 6.90
CA VAL A 43 -0.82 11.24 5.67
C VAL A 43 -2.31 11.12 6.01
N TRP A 44 -2.69 10.23 6.94
CA TRP A 44 -4.09 10.12 7.36
C TRP A 44 -4.57 11.37 8.08
N GLU A 45 -3.75 11.90 8.99
CA GLU A 45 -4.05 13.10 9.77
C GLU A 45 -4.30 14.31 8.86
N ILE A 46 -3.36 14.64 7.97
CA ILE A 46 -3.51 15.78 7.06
C ILE A 46 -4.68 15.60 6.10
N TYR A 47 -4.91 14.37 5.61
CA TYR A 47 -5.98 14.07 4.66
C TYR A 47 -7.35 14.30 5.29
N LEU A 48 -7.58 13.73 6.47
CA LEU A 48 -8.84 13.88 7.20
C LEU A 48 -9.02 15.32 7.71
N PHE A 49 -7.95 15.94 8.23
CA PHE A 49 -8.00 17.34 8.64
C PHE A 49 -8.40 18.26 7.49
N VAL A 50 -7.74 18.16 6.33
CA VAL A 50 -8.06 19.02 5.17
C VAL A 50 -9.47 18.76 4.66
N GLY A 51 -9.96 17.52 4.66
CA GLY A 51 -11.35 17.22 4.30
C GLY A 51 -12.34 17.97 5.19
N HIS A 52 -12.12 17.92 6.50
CA HIS A 52 -12.98 18.63 7.46
C HIS A 52 -12.74 20.15 7.47
N LEU A 53 -11.54 20.63 7.16
CA LEU A 53 -11.25 22.05 6.97
C LEU A 53 -12.09 22.61 5.82
N LEU A 54 -12.11 21.92 4.68
CA LEU A 54 -12.83 22.34 3.49
C LEU A 54 -14.35 22.22 3.64
N ALA A 55 -14.85 21.17 4.28
CA ALA A 55 -16.29 20.94 4.42
C ALA A 55 -16.91 21.66 5.62
N HIS A 56 -16.17 21.79 6.73
CA HIS A 56 -16.72 22.14 8.04
C HIS A 56 -15.88 23.18 8.82
N SER A 57 -14.96 23.88 8.14
CA SER A 57 -14.08 24.90 8.76
C SER A 57 -13.33 24.41 10.01
N ALA A 58 -12.91 23.15 9.99
CA ALA A 58 -12.23 22.51 11.11
C ALA A 58 -10.95 23.26 11.55
N LYS A 59 -10.68 23.22 12.85
CA LYS A 59 -9.46 23.76 13.45
C LYS A 59 -8.46 22.65 13.75
N HIS A 60 -7.19 22.92 13.46
CA HIS A 60 -6.07 22.02 13.72
C HIS A 60 -5.58 22.19 15.17
N GLU A 61 -5.29 21.08 15.87
CA GLU A 61 -4.57 21.09 17.16
C GLU A 61 -5.07 22.12 18.18
N THR A 62 -6.40 22.22 18.37
CA THR A 62 -6.97 23.17 19.34
C THR A 62 -6.56 22.77 20.76
N VAL A 63 -5.92 23.68 21.50
CA VAL A 63 -5.43 23.42 22.86
C VAL A 63 -6.61 23.26 23.83
N LEU A 64 -6.61 22.17 24.59
CA LEU A 64 -7.53 21.91 25.70
C LEU A 64 -6.99 22.45 27.03
N GLU A 65 -7.81 22.43 28.08
CA GLU A 65 -7.46 22.98 29.41
C GLU A 65 -6.21 22.33 30.03
N ASP A 66 -5.96 21.05 29.73
CA ASP A 66 -4.77 20.31 30.20
C ASP A 66 -3.56 20.45 29.27
N GLY A 67 -3.62 21.35 28.29
CA GLY A 67 -2.56 21.62 27.32
C GLY A 67 -2.46 20.62 26.16
N LYS A 68 -3.30 19.57 26.15
CA LYS A 68 -3.35 18.62 25.03
C LYS A 68 -3.98 19.24 23.79
N ARG A 69 -3.70 18.64 22.64
CA ARG A 69 -4.07 19.16 21.32
C ARG A 69 -4.66 18.03 20.48
N PRO A 70 -5.99 17.87 20.44
CA PRO A 70 -6.64 16.96 19.51
C PRO A 70 -6.39 17.41 18.08
N ASP A 71 -6.18 16.45 17.17
CA ASP A 71 -5.78 16.74 15.80
C ASP A 71 -6.82 17.59 15.05
N ILE A 72 -8.11 17.33 15.28
CA ILE A 72 -9.23 18.00 14.59
C ILE A 72 -10.27 18.48 15.60
N HIS A 73 -10.70 19.74 15.46
CA HIS A 73 -11.83 20.31 16.19
C HIS A 73 -12.88 20.89 15.23
N LEU A 74 -14.10 20.35 15.29
CA LEU A 74 -15.27 20.84 14.56
C LEU A 74 -16.09 21.73 15.50
N SER A 75 -15.81 23.04 15.49
CA SER A 75 -16.37 23.98 16.47
C SER A 75 -17.90 24.07 16.41
N ASP A 76 -18.49 24.07 15.22
CA ASP A 76 -19.95 24.19 15.03
C ASP A 76 -20.73 23.00 15.59
N TYR A 77 -20.05 21.88 15.82
CA TYR A 77 -20.64 20.64 16.32
C TYR A 77 -20.14 20.28 17.74
N SER A 78 -19.22 21.07 18.30
CA SER A 78 -18.53 20.76 19.58
C SER A 78 -17.91 19.36 19.57
N ILE A 79 -17.27 18.98 18.46
CA ILE A 79 -16.63 17.66 18.28
C ILE A 79 -15.11 17.80 18.30
N TYR A 80 -14.45 17.04 19.17
CA TYR A 80 -13.00 16.91 19.22
C TYR A 80 -12.60 15.50 18.77
N ILE A 81 -11.69 15.43 17.81
CA ILE A 81 -11.25 14.19 17.19
C ILE A 81 -9.74 14.07 17.30
N ASP A 82 -9.32 12.89 17.69
CA ASP A 82 -7.93 12.45 17.62
C ASP A 82 -7.81 11.39 16.52
N VAL A 83 -6.84 11.55 15.63
CA VAL A 83 -6.54 10.67 14.52
C VAL A 83 -5.43 9.70 14.95
N LYS A 84 -5.62 8.41 14.70
CA LYS A 84 -4.65 7.37 15.04
C LYS A 84 -4.56 6.37 13.90
N ALA A 85 -3.37 6.17 13.36
CA ALA A 85 -3.09 5.08 12.44
C ALA A 85 -2.43 3.91 13.19
N ILE A 86 -2.91 2.69 12.97
CA ILE A 86 -2.36 1.50 13.63
C ILE A 86 -1.74 0.53 12.63
N SER A 87 -0.58 -0.03 12.98
CA SER A 87 0.20 -0.94 12.15
C SER A 87 0.73 -2.10 12.99
N ASP A 88 1.14 -3.17 12.32
CA ASP A 88 1.76 -4.34 12.96
C ASP A 88 3.30 -4.28 12.91
N ASP A 89 3.89 -3.10 12.64
CA ASP A 89 5.33 -2.94 12.42
C ASP A 89 6.17 -3.45 13.59
N TYR A 90 5.75 -3.18 14.82
CA TYR A 90 6.42 -3.69 16.01
C TYR A 90 6.45 -5.23 16.04
N ALA A 91 5.34 -5.87 15.71
CA ALA A 91 5.25 -7.33 15.65
C ALA A 91 6.14 -7.90 14.53
N HIS A 92 6.18 -7.25 13.37
CA HIS A 92 7.07 -7.61 12.27
C HIS A 92 8.55 -7.36 12.58
N ASP A 93 8.88 -6.42 13.47
CA ASP A 93 10.25 -6.20 13.93
C ASP A 93 10.72 -7.27 14.90
N LEU A 94 9.83 -7.75 15.79
CA LEU A 94 10.09 -8.88 16.69
C LEU A 94 10.19 -10.20 15.94
N TYR A 95 9.31 -10.41 14.96
CA TYR A 95 9.23 -11.64 14.16
C TYR A 95 9.47 -11.33 12.67
N PRO A 96 10.74 -11.10 12.26
CA PRO A 96 11.09 -10.59 10.93
C PRO A 96 11.04 -11.66 9.82
N VAL A 97 9.90 -12.34 9.67
CA VAL A 97 9.68 -13.37 8.64
C VAL A 97 9.94 -12.82 7.24
N ASP A 98 9.42 -11.63 6.92
CA ASP A 98 9.59 -11.03 5.60
C ASP A 98 11.06 -10.73 5.27
N PHE A 99 11.82 -10.27 6.27
CA PHE A 99 13.25 -10.02 6.09
C PHE A 99 14.04 -11.31 5.90
N PHE A 100 13.67 -12.38 6.62
CA PHE A 100 14.22 -13.71 6.39
C PHE A 100 13.90 -14.21 4.98
N MET A 101 12.64 -14.17 4.57
CA MET A 101 12.20 -14.67 3.26
C MET A 101 12.81 -13.88 2.10
N LYS A 102 12.98 -12.56 2.26
CA LYS A 102 13.71 -11.72 1.31
C LYS A 102 15.18 -12.13 1.22
N SER A 103 15.86 -12.26 2.37
CA SER A 103 17.27 -12.69 2.42
C SER A 103 17.46 -14.07 1.79
N LEU A 104 16.54 -15.01 2.05
CA LEU A 104 16.55 -16.34 1.47
C LEU A 104 16.34 -16.29 -0.04
N SER A 105 15.34 -15.55 -0.52
CA SER A 105 15.04 -15.40 -1.95
C SER A 105 16.24 -14.82 -2.71
N GLU A 106 16.88 -13.78 -2.17
CA GLU A 106 18.09 -13.19 -2.77
C GLU A 106 19.24 -14.19 -2.89
N GLN A 107 19.45 -15.04 -1.87
CA GLN A 107 20.47 -16.08 -1.92
C GLN A 107 20.11 -17.21 -2.90
N ILE A 108 18.84 -17.63 -2.96
CA ILE A 108 18.36 -18.64 -3.92
C ILE A 108 18.64 -18.18 -5.34
N VAL A 109 18.17 -16.98 -5.71
CA VAL A 109 18.35 -16.41 -7.06
C VAL A 109 19.83 -16.28 -7.43
N ARG A 110 20.68 -15.96 -6.46
CA ARG A 110 22.12 -15.75 -6.70
C ARG A 110 22.93 -17.05 -6.80
N ARG A 111 22.52 -18.12 -6.11
CA ARG A 111 23.38 -19.29 -5.87
C ARG A 111 22.85 -20.60 -6.42
N LEU A 112 21.54 -20.76 -6.52
CA LEU A 112 20.97 -22.03 -6.97
C LEU A 112 20.89 -22.06 -8.50
N PRO A 113 21.15 -23.23 -9.12
CA PRO A 113 21.11 -23.38 -10.58
C PRO A 113 19.68 -23.41 -11.13
N VAL A 114 18.67 -23.45 -10.27
CA VAL A 114 17.27 -23.55 -10.65
C VAL A 114 16.40 -22.51 -9.97
N LEU A 115 15.33 -22.15 -10.68
CA LEU A 115 14.18 -21.43 -10.17
C LEU A 115 13.07 -22.45 -9.93
N GLY A 116 12.93 -22.93 -8.69
CA GLY A 116 11.89 -23.90 -8.31
C GLY A 116 10.99 -23.40 -7.18
N ASP A 117 10.05 -24.24 -6.77
CA ASP A 117 9.08 -23.91 -5.73
C ASP A 117 9.68 -24.23 -4.35
N PHE A 118 10.05 -23.19 -3.62
CA PHE A 118 10.60 -23.29 -2.26
C PHE A 118 9.53 -22.87 -1.24
N GLN A 119 9.27 -23.73 -0.26
CA GLN A 119 8.36 -23.42 0.83
C GLN A 119 9.08 -23.57 2.17
N VAL A 120 9.03 -22.53 2.99
CA VAL A 120 9.55 -22.54 4.36
C VAL A 120 8.40 -22.72 5.34
N LYS A 121 8.41 -23.80 6.11
CA LYS A 121 7.49 -24.02 7.24
C LYS A 121 8.24 -23.70 8.53
N PHE A 122 8.05 -22.50 9.05
CA PHE A 122 8.62 -22.11 10.34
C PHE A 122 7.98 -22.91 11.46
N GLY A 123 8.80 -23.39 12.37
CA GLY A 123 8.34 -23.87 13.66
C GLY A 123 7.81 -22.72 14.51
N SER A 124 7.06 -23.05 15.56
CA SER A 124 6.49 -22.06 16.47
C SER A 124 6.76 -22.39 17.92
N ARG A 125 6.96 -21.36 18.75
CA ARG A 125 7.02 -21.48 20.21
C ARG A 125 5.82 -20.78 20.83
N SER A 126 5.46 -21.20 22.04
CA SER A 126 4.48 -20.48 22.85
C SER A 126 5.19 -19.32 23.56
N GLU A 127 4.65 -18.11 23.43
CA GLU A 127 5.17 -16.90 24.06
C GLU A 127 4.05 -16.17 24.77
N LYS A 128 4.34 -15.50 25.89
CA LYS A 128 3.33 -14.74 26.63
C LYS A 128 3.40 -13.27 26.21
N ILE A 129 2.46 -12.83 25.38
CA ILE A 129 2.37 -11.45 24.88
C ILE A 129 1.09 -10.82 25.43
N ASP A 130 1.22 -9.69 26.11
CA ASP A 130 0.11 -8.94 26.72
C ASP A 130 -0.78 -9.82 27.61
N GLY A 131 -0.14 -10.69 28.40
CA GLY A 131 -0.82 -11.60 29.32
C GLY A 131 -1.30 -12.91 28.69
N GLN A 132 -1.28 -13.05 27.35
CA GLN A 132 -1.79 -14.22 26.64
C GLN A 132 -0.71 -15.14 26.09
N LEU A 133 -0.97 -16.44 26.14
CA LEU A 133 -0.15 -17.42 25.45
C LEU A 133 -0.48 -17.43 23.95
N VAL A 134 0.48 -17.04 23.12
CA VAL A 134 0.38 -17.01 21.66
C VAL A 134 1.46 -17.88 21.05
N HIS A 135 1.17 -18.44 19.86
CA HIS A 135 2.16 -19.17 19.09
C HIS A 135 2.79 -18.26 18.07
N VAL A 136 4.10 -18.05 18.17
CA VAL A 136 4.86 -17.16 17.30
C VAL A 136 5.92 -17.95 16.53
N PRO A 137 6.28 -17.52 15.30
CA PRO A 137 7.31 -18.19 14.54
C PRO A 137 8.67 -18.05 15.24
N VAL A 138 9.45 -19.13 15.22
CA VAL A 138 10.83 -19.11 15.70
C VAL A 138 11.74 -18.80 14.53
N LEU A 139 12.54 -17.75 14.68
CA LEU A 139 13.45 -17.21 13.68
C LEU A 139 14.85 -17.08 14.29
N PRO A 140 15.91 -17.11 13.47
CA PRO A 140 17.24 -16.73 13.96
C PRO A 140 17.26 -15.24 14.35
N PRO A 141 18.22 -14.81 15.19
CA PRO A 141 18.39 -13.40 15.54
C PRO A 141 18.47 -12.51 14.30
N LYS A 142 17.84 -11.31 14.35
CA LYS A 142 17.70 -10.41 13.19
C LYS A 142 19.04 -10.13 12.48
N ASN A 143 20.11 -9.97 13.26
CA ASN A 143 21.46 -9.69 12.75
C ASN A 143 22.12 -10.91 12.07
N ASP A 144 21.67 -12.12 12.37
CA ASP A 144 22.21 -13.37 11.82
C ASP A 144 21.44 -13.86 10.59
N ILE A 145 20.24 -13.33 10.33
CA ILE A 145 19.34 -13.78 9.25
C ILE A 145 20.06 -13.89 7.90
N SER A 146 20.82 -12.88 7.48
CA SER A 146 21.50 -12.91 6.18
C SER A 146 22.58 -13.99 6.11
N LYS A 147 23.28 -14.25 7.22
CA LYS A 147 24.27 -15.33 7.32
C LYS A 147 23.59 -16.69 7.30
N VAL A 148 22.52 -16.87 8.07
CA VAL A 148 21.73 -18.10 8.14
C VAL A 148 21.12 -18.42 6.77
N ALA A 149 20.51 -17.45 6.09
CA ALA A 149 19.96 -17.63 4.75
C ALA A 149 21.02 -18.10 3.74
N LYS A 150 22.23 -17.53 3.79
CA LYS A 150 23.36 -17.95 2.94
C LYS A 150 23.79 -19.39 3.24
N THR A 151 23.93 -19.76 4.52
CA THR A 151 24.29 -21.12 4.92
C THR A 151 23.24 -22.12 4.46
N LEU A 152 21.96 -21.83 4.74
CA LEU A 152 20.83 -22.63 4.34
C LEU A 152 20.83 -22.90 2.83
N VAL A 153 21.02 -21.88 1.99
CA VAL A 153 21.06 -22.08 0.53
C VAL A 153 22.22 -22.98 0.09
N ASN A 154 23.39 -22.89 0.73
CA ASN A 154 24.48 -23.81 0.41
C ASN A 154 24.15 -25.25 0.81
N ASP A 155 23.42 -25.44 1.92
CA ASP A 155 22.97 -26.77 2.35
C ASP A 155 21.89 -27.33 1.42
N LEU A 156 20.96 -26.49 0.96
CA LEU A 156 19.99 -26.83 -0.09
C LEU A 156 20.69 -27.21 -1.39
N LEU A 157 21.74 -26.50 -1.80
CA LEU A 157 22.54 -26.82 -2.99
C LEU A 157 23.17 -28.22 -2.89
N ARG A 158 23.79 -28.53 -1.75
CA ARG A 158 24.41 -29.85 -1.51
C ARG A 158 23.39 -30.97 -1.52
N ARG A 159 22.17 -30.69 -1.03
CA ARG A 159 21.14 -31.72 -0.85
C ARG A 159 20.25 -31.92 -2.07
N GLY A 160 19.99 -30.84 -2.81
CA GLY A 160 19.16 -30.85 -4.02
C GLY A 160 19.87 -31.44 -5.23
N GLY A 161 21.20 -31.44 -5.27
CA GLY A 161 21.97 -31.98 -6.39
C GLY A 161 21.62 -31.27 -7.70
N ASP A 162 20.90 -31.96 -8.59
CA ASP A 162 20.42 -31.45 -9.87
C ASP A 162 19.02 -30.80 -9.80
N PHE A 163 18.36 -30.85 -8.64
CA PHE A 163 17.03 -30.29 -8.38
C PHE A 163 15.93 -30.86 -9.28
N THR A 164 16.04 -32.11 -9.73
CA THR A 164 15.00 -32.77 -10.55
C THR A 164 13.88 -33.39 -9.72
N SER A 165 14.11 -33.64 -8.43
CA SER A 165 13.18 -34.31 -7.53
C SER A 165 12.86 -33.46 -6.30
N PRO A 166 11.62 -33.53 -5.76
CA PRO A 166 11.28 -32.86 -4.51
C PRO A 166 12.15 -33.33 -3.34
N PHE A 167 12.48 -32.42 -2.42
CA PHE A 167 13.17 -32.75 -1.18
C PHE A 167 12.79 -31.79 -0.07
N SER A 168 13.05 -32.17 1.18
CA SER A 168 12.87 -31.33 2.36
C SER A 168 14.14 -31.27 3.18
N HIS A 169 14.44 -30.12 3.77
CA HIS A 169 15.57 -29.88 4.64
C HIS A 169 15.16 -29.24 5.96
N ASN A 170 15.57 -29.88 7.04
CA ASN A 170 15.19 -29.50 8.38
C ASN A 170 16.36 -28.72 8.99
N ILE A 171 16.03 -27.55 9.54
CA ILE A 171 16.93 -26.69 10.28
C ILE A 171 16.32 -26.40 11.64
N VAL A 172 17.15 -26.18 12.64
CA VAL A 172 16.67 -25.93 14.00
C VAL A 172 17.01 -24.50 14.39
N PHE A 173 16.00 -23.73 14.78
CA PHE A 173 16.16 -22.41 15.36
C PHE A 173 15.72 -22.48 16.82
N GLU A 174 16.62 -22.15 17.75
CA GLU A 174 16.35 -22.18 19.19
C GLU A 174 15.70 -23.50 19.68
N GLY A 175 16.15 -24.64 19.17
CA GLY A 175 15.58 -25.95 19.51
C GLY A 175 14.25 -26.29 18.83
N VAL A 176 13.72 -25.41 17.99
CA VAL A 176 12.48 -25.62 17.23
C VAL A 176 12.77 -25.88 15.75
N GLU A 177 12.20 -26.95 15.22
CA GLU A 177 12.39 -27.36 13.83
C GLU A 177 11.67 -26.43 12.86
N THR A 178 12.37 -26.02 11.82
CA THR A 178 11.88 -25.33 10.62
C THR A 178 12.21 -26.18 9.41
N ILE A 179 11.25 -26.34 8.51
CA ILE A 179 11.39 -27.22 7.34
C ILE A 179 11.38 -26.39 6.08
N VAL A 180 12.38 -26.57 5.22
CA VAL A 180 12.43 -25.97 3.88
C VAL A 180 12.22 -27.08 2.86
N SER A 181 11.12 -27.02 2.13
CA SER A 181 10.82 -27.98 1.06
C SER A 181 11.03 -27.35 -0.31
N PHE A 182 11.55 -28.15 -1.23
CA PHE A 182 11.68 -27.84 -2.64
C PHE A 182 10.78 -28.78 -3.45
N ALA A 183 10.12 -28.22 -4.47
CA ALA A 183 9.56 -28.98 -5.57
C ALA A 183 10.03 -28.34 -6.91
N PRO A 184 10.28 -29.15 -7.95
CA PRO A 184 10.53 -28.62 -9.29
C PRO A 184 9.37 -27.70 -9.72
N ALA A 185 9.70 -26.50 -10.21
CA ALA A 185 8.68 -25.52 -10.59
C ALA A 185 7.72 -26.09 -11.65
N ARG A 186 6.41 -25.96 -11.40
CA ARG A 186 5.39 -26.31 -12.39
C ARG A 186 5.42 -25.40 -13.62
N PHE A 187 5.91 -24.17 -13.45
CA PHE A 187 6.07 -23.18 -14.51
C PHE A 187 7.50 -22.64 -14.48
N LYS A 188 8.30 -22.92 -15.52
CA LYS A 188 9.73 -22.55 -15.59
C LYS A 188 10.00 -21.06 -15.37
N ASP A 189 9.02 -20.20 -15.67
CA ASP A 189 9.17 -18.74 -15.61
C ASP A 189 8.56 -18.10 -14.34
N MET A 190 7.98 -18.90 -13.43
CA MET A 190 7.34 -18.41 -12.19
C MET A 190 7.66 -19.30 -10.98
N PRO A 191 8.91 -19.29 -10.48
CA PRO A 191 9.23 -19.95 -9.22
C PRO A 191 8.44 -19.35 -8.06
N LEU A 192 7.86 -20.19 -7.21
CA LEU A 192 7.18 -19.75 -6.00
C LEU A 192 8.09 -19.90 -4.78
N ILE A 193 8.43 -18.79 -4.13
CA ILE A 193 9.11 -18.81 -2.83
C ILE A 193 8.12 -18.33 -1.78
N GLY A 194 7.70 -19.24 -0.90
CA GLY A 194 6.65 -18.98 0.08
C GLY A 194 7.03 -19.39 1.49
N ALA A 195 6.20 -18.99 2.45
CA ALA A 195 6.36 -19.31 3.86
C ALA A 195 5.02 -19.65 4.53
N ASN A 196 5.07 -20.56 5.50
CA ASN A 196 4.00 -20.86 6.43
C ASN A 196 4.52 -20.62 7.85
N PHE A 197 3.76 -19.88 8.65
CA PHE A 197 4.10 -19.54 10.02
C PHE A 197 2.82 -19.25 10.82
N SER A 198 2.92 -19.39 12.15
CA SER A 198 1.84 -19.00 13.06
C SER A 198 1.59 -17.49 13.02
N THR A 199 0.34 -17.06 13.04
CA THR A 199 -0.03 -15.63 13.09
C THR A 199 0.47 -14.98 14.37
N PHE A 200 1.25 -13.91 14.23
CA PHE A 200 1.84 -13.14 15.33
C PHE A 200 1.41 -11.67 15.34
N THR A 201 0.77 -11.21 14.27
CA THR A 201 0.30 -9.83 14.06
C THR A 201 -1.08 -9.59 14.65
N THR A 202 -1.99 -10.55 14.51
CA THR A 202 -3.33 -10.47 15.09
C THR A 202 -3.43 -11.34 16.33
N HIS A 203 -3.51 -10.69 17.49
CA HIS A 203 -3.89 -11.34 18.76
C HIS A 203 -5.22 -12.06 18.57
N ARG A 204 -5.18 -13.39 18.42
CA ARG A 204 -6.39 -14.20 18.31
C ARG A 204 -6.28 -15.49 19.10
N LYS A 205 -6.99 -15.50 20.22
CA LYS A 205 -8.22 -16.28 20.35
C LYS A 205 -9.02 -15.78 21.57
N HIS A 206 -10.29 -15.46 21.33
CA HIS A 206 -11.39 -15.48 22.32
C HIS A 206 -11.22 -14.74 23.64
N ASP A 207 -10.68 -13.52 23.65
CA ASP A 207 -10.57 -12.84 24.93
C ASP A 207 -11.05 -11.38 24.88
N HIS A 208 -11.94 -11.11 25.83
CA HIS A 208 -12.77 -9.92 25.90
C HIS A 208 -12.02 -8.74 26.53
N ASP A 209 -10.80 -8.97 27.06
CA ASP A 209 -10.07 -8.03 27.92
C ASP A 209 -8.65 -7.65 27.43
N VAL A 210 -8.20 -8.15 26.28
CA VAL A 210 -6.80 -7.97 25.81
C VAL A 210 -6.51 -6.58 25.22
N ASP A 211 -5.33 -6.07 25.59
CA ASP A 211 -4.68 -4.87 25.05
C ASP A 211 -4.19 -5.09 23.60
N SER A 212 -5.11 -5.02 22.63
CA SER A 212 -4.72 -4.92 21.22
C SER A 212 -4.08 -3.56 20.91
N VAL A 213 -3.26 -3.48 19.85
CA VAL A 213 -2.74 -2.21 19.31
C VAL A 213 -3.87 -1.18 19.08
N ALA A 214 -5.05 -1.64 18.64
CA ALA A 214 -6.24 -0.81 18.52
C ALA A 214 -6.74 -0.29 19.87
N LYS A 215 -6.84 -1.13 20.91
CA LYS A 215 -7.24 -0.69 22.26
C LYS A 215 -6.25 0.31 22.84
N GLY A 216 -4.94 0.06 22.68
CA GLY A 216 -3.89 1.00 23.11
C GLY A 216 -3.99 2.37 22.43
N ALA A 217 -4.27 2.38 21.12
CA ALA A 217 -4.53 3.62 20.38
C ALA A 217 -5.80 4.34 20.89
N LEU A 218 -6.89 3.60 21.12
CA LEU A 218 -8.14 4.15 21.66
C LEU A 218 -7.99 4.68 23.09
N ASP A 219 -7.22 4.02 23.95
CA ASP A 219 -6.94 4.50 25.29
C ASP A 219 -6.05 5.74 25.31
N THR A 220 -5.08 5.81 24.39
CA THR A 220 -4.25 7.01 24.21
C THR A 220 -5.10 8.18 23.75
N ALA A 221 -5.96 7.97 22.75
CA ALA A 221 -6.88 8.98 22.26
C ALA A 221 -7.90 9.41 23.33
N GLY A 222 -8.46 8.46 24.08
CA GLY A 222 -9.35 8.76 25.19
C GLY A 222 -8.68 9.59 26.30
N LYS A 223 -7.36 9.41 26.53
CA LYS A 223 -6.57 10.29 27.39
C LYS A 223 -6.31 11.66 26.73
N GLN A 224 -6.08 11.70 25.42
CA GLN A 224 -5.88 12.94 24.66
C GLN A 224 -7.10 13.87 24.78
N LEU A 225 -8.30 13.29 24.74
CA LEU A 225 -9.58 14.01 24.75
C LEU A 225 -10.21 14.17 26.14
N ALA A 226 -9.50 13.81 27.21
CA ALA A 226 -10.07 13.73 28.54
C ALA A 226 -10.53 15.09 29.10
N SER A 227 -9.85 16.17 28.70
CA SER A 227 -10.09 17.56 29.11
C SER A 227 -10.96 18.34 28.11
N ALA A 228 -11.64 17.65 27.17
CA ALA A 228 -12.58 18.30 26.27
C ALA A 228 -13.71 18.97 27.07
N PRO A 229 -14.24 20.13 26.62
CA PRO A 229 -15.27 20.86 27.34
C PRO A 229 -16.48 20.00 27.71
N THR A 230 -17.10 20.29 28.84
CA THR A 230 -18.30 19.57 29.30
C THR A 230 -19.39 19.59 28.22
N GLY A 231 -19.88 18.40 27.86
CA GLY A 231 -20.89 18.23 26.82
C GLY A 231 -20.35 18.16 25.39
N ALA A 232 -19.03 18.31 25.19
CA ALA A 232 -18.40 18.09 23.90
C ALA A 232 -18.36 16.58 23.54
N ILE A 233 -18.44 16.30 22.24
CA ILE A 233 -18.37 14.95 21.70
C ILE A 233 -16.89 14.60 21.46
N ARG A 234 -16.46 13.45 21.96
CA ARG A 234 -15.08 12.97 21.85
C ARG A 234 -15.00 11.79 20.89
N GLY A 235 -14.31 11.97 19.79
CA GLY A 235 -14.23 11.01 18.70
C GLY A 235 -12.81 10.53 18.41
N VAL A 236 -12.70 9.34 17.83
CA VAL A 236 -11.43 8.87 17.27
C VAL A 236 -11.60 8.47 15.83
N TYR A 237 -10.72 8.96 14.97
CA TYR A 237 -10.54 8.47 13.61
C TYR A 237 -9.41 7.46 13.63
N LEU A 238 -9.77 6.19 13.65
CA LEU A 238 -8.83 5.08 13.71
C LEU A 238 -8.59 4.55 12.28
N CYS A 239 -7.41 4.82 11.77
CA CYS A 239 -7.02 4.57 10.40
C CYS A 239 -6.16 3.31 10.27
N ASP A 240 -6.35 2.60 9.16
CA ASP A 240 -5.49 1.49 8.78
C ASP A 240 -4.08 2.01 8.42
N GLY A 241 -3.08 1.57 9.19
CA GLY A 241 -1.66 1.78 8.94
C GLY A 241 -0.97 0.49 8.48
N GLY A 242 -1.69 -0.46 7.90
CA GLY A 242 -1.16 -1.76 7.49
C GLY A 242 -1.25 -2.79 8.60
N SER A 243 -2.32 -2.75 9.40
CA SER A 243 -2.58 -3.78 10.40
C SER A 243 -3.46 -4.88 9.81
N ASP A 244 -3.11 -6.12 10.12
CA ASP A 244 -3.89 -7.31 9.77
C ASP A 244 -5.28 -7.32 10.43
N LEU A 245 -5.55 -6.43 11.38
CA LEU A 245 -6.88 -6.23 11.96
C LEU A 245 -7.93 -5.76 10.93
N TRP A 246 -7.51 -5.19 9.79
CA TRP A 246 -8.37 -4.81 8.65
C TRP A 246 -8.44 -5.86 7.55
N THR A 247 -7.51 -6.81 7.46
CA THR A 247 -7.39 -7.69 6.28
C THR A 247 -7.63 -9.15 6.63
N LYS A 248 -7.13 -9.60 7.77
CA LYS A 248 -7.30 -10.97 8.24
C LYS A 248 -8.54 -10.97 9.11
N GLY A 249 -9.57 -11.69 8.66
CA GLY A 249 -10.82 -12.04 9.37
C GLY A 249 -10.82 -13.50 9.84
N SER A 250 -11.75 -13.93 10.69
CA SER A 250 -12.07 -15.36 10.75
C SER A 250 -12.75 -15.71 9.43
N PRO A 251 -12.69 -16.96 8.90
CA PRO A 251 -13.47 -17.34 7.71
C PRO A 251 -14.96 -16.96 7.79
N TYR A 252 -15.47 -16.76 9.01
CA TYR A 252 -16.85 -16.44 9.32
C TYR A 252 -17.08 -15.01 9.87
N ARG A 253 -16.05 -14.17 10.01
CA ARG A 253 -16.20 -12.76 10.48
C ARG A 253 -15.38 -11.80 9.64
N LYS A 254 -16.07 -10.80 9.09
CA LYS A 254 -15.45 -9.63 8.44
C LYS A 254 -14.90 -8.71 9.54
N PHE A 255 -13.57 -8.51 9.53
CA PHE A 255 -12.82 -7.45 10.24
C PHE A 255 -12.84 -7.45 11.80
N PRO A 256 -11.81 -8.04 12.46
CA PRO A 256 -11.63 -7.99 13.92
C PRO A 256 -11.66 -6.59 14.54
N ILE A 257 -11.26 -5.57 13.78
CA ILE A 257 -11.25 -4.19 14.25
C ILE A 257 -12.63 -3.66 14.64
N HIS A 258 -13.69 -4.03 13.92
CA HIS A 258 -15.06 -3.63 14.24
C HIS A 258 -15.51 -4.21 15.58
N ASP A 259 -15.16 -5.48 15.81
CA ASP A 259 -15.43 -6.17 17.06
C ASP A 259 -14.71 -5.50 18.25
N ILE A 260 -13.46 -5.04 18.06
CA ILE A 260 -12.71 -4.31 19.09
C ILE A 260 -13.34 -2.95 19.37
N ALA A 261 -13.66 -2.17 18.33
CA ALA A 261 -14.23 -0.83 18.49
C ALA A 261 -15.61 -0.86 19.19
N ASN A 262 -16.49 -1.79 18.80
CA ASN A 262 -17.79 -2.00 19.45
C ASN A 262 -17.63 -2.33 20.94
N ARG A 263 -16.72 -3.25 21.28
CA ARG A 263 -16.46 -3.60 22.69
C ARG A 263 -15.87 -2.44 23.47
N TYR A 264 -14.97 -1.67 22.88
CA TYR A 264 -14.34 -0.53 23.54
C TYR A 264 -15.40 0.51 23.93
N LEU A 265 -16.25 0.93 22.99
CA LEU A 265 -17.30 1.92 23.27
C LEU A 265 -18.36 1.42 24.26
N ALA A 266 -18.65 0.12 24.26
CA ALA A 266 -19.54 -0.50 25.23
C ALA A 266 -18.99 -0.48 26.67
N LYS A 267 -17.67 -0.67 26.84
CA LYS A 267 -17.01 -0.75 28.16
C LYS A 267 -16.49 0.58 28.71
N SER A 268 -15.96 1.44 27.84
CA SER A 268 -15.30 2.71 28.21
C SER A 268 -16.24 3.88 27.98
N LYS A 269 -16.23 4.90 28.85
CA LYS A 269 -16.95 6.19 28.67
C LYS A 269 -16.05 7.33 28.16
N LYS A 270 -14.79 7.03 27.79
CA LYS A 270 -13.80 8.05 27.38
C LYS A 270 -14.08 8.65 26.01
N LEU A 271 -14.78 7.91 25.15
CA LEU A 271 -15.09 8.29 23.77
C LEU A 271 -16.59 8.14 23.51
N ASP A 272 -17.12 8.91 22.58
CA ASP A 272 -18.52 8.93 22.19
C ASP A 272 -18.74 8.25 20.82
N PHE A 273 -17.72 8.28 19.94
CA PHE A 273 -17.69 7.49 18.72
C PHE A 273 -16.26 7.08 18.31
N ILE A 274 -16.19 6.08 17.44
CA ILE A 274 -14.99 5.61 16.75
C ILE A 274 -15.36 5.47 15.27
N ALA A 275 -14.63 6.17 14.40
CA ALA A 275 -14.72 5.97 12.96
C ALA A 275 -13.49 5.19 12.49
N LEU A 276 -13.72 4.07 11.80
CA LEU A 276 -12.69 3.21 11.26
C LEU A 276 -12.46 3.58 9.79
N PHE A 277 -11.22 3.87 9.40
CA PHE A 277 -10.87 4.24 8.03
C PHE A 277 -9.93 3.22 7.38
N SER A 278 -10.15 2.91 6.12
CA SER A 278 -9.28 2.06 5.31
C SER A 278 -9.29 2.50 3.84
N VAL A 279 -8.37 1.96 3.05
CA VAL A 279 -8.40 2.12 1.59
C VAL A 279 -8.77 0.80 0.94
N GLU A 280 -9.92 0.80 0.30
CA GLU A 280 -10.47 -0.37 -0.38
C GLU A 280 -10.35 -0.22 -1.89
N LYS A 281 -10.18 -1.35 -2.56
CA LYS A 281 -10.31 -1.41 -4.01
C LYS A 281 -11.79 -1.32 -4.34
N TYR A 282 -12.15 -0.32 -5.14
CA TYR A 282 -13.49 -0.20 -5.70
C TYR A 282 -13.65 -1.21 -6.83
N ASP A 283 -14.36 -2.30 -6.54
CA ASP A 283 -14.85 -3.21 -7.56
C ASP A 283 -16.24 -2.72 -8.01
N PRO A 284 -16.39 -2.13 -9.22
CA PRO A 284 -17.70 -1.73 -9.69
C PRO A 284 -18.62 -2.97 -9.71
N PRO A 285 -19.91 -2.83 -9.37
CA PRO A 285 -20.86 -3.94 -9.43
C PRO A 285 -20.76 -4.55 -10.82
N ALA A 286 -20.48 -5.85 -10.86
CA ALA A 286 -20.30 -6.57 -12.10
C ALA A 286 -21.51 -6.29 -12.99
N ARG A 287 -21.31 -5.55 -14.09
CA ARG A 287 -22.28 -5.57 -15.17
C ARG A 287 -22.41 -7.03 -15.54
N SER A 288 -23.62 -7.58 -15.37
CA SER A 288 -23.99 -8.90 -15.82
C SER A 288 -23.62 -9.03 -17.31
N SER A 289 -22.42 -9.53 -17.57
CA SER A 289 -22.04 -10.07 -18.87
C SER A 289 -22.12 -11.57 -18.68
N SER A 290 -23.20 -12.15 -19.17
CA SER A 290 -23.51 -13.57 -19.29
C SER A 290 -22.56 -14.31 -20.24
N LEU A 291 -21.26 -14.05 -20.15
CA LEU A 291 -20.21 -14.79 -20.84
C LEU A 291 -19.21 -15.23 -19.78
N GLY A 292 -18.97 -16.54 -19.71
CA GLY A 292 -18.23 -17.23 -18.65
C GLY A 292 -16.81 -16.72 -18.39
N PRO A 293 -16.06 -17.36 -17.47
CA PRO A 293 -14.76 -16.88 -17.03
C PRO A 293 -13.74 -16.98 -18.17
N VAL A 294 -13.62 -15.92 -18.97
CA VAL A 294 -12.52 -15.81 -19.93
C VAL A 294 -11.25 -15.52 -19.13
N LEU A 295 -10.41 -16.53 -18.97
CA LEU A 295 -9.04 -16.41 -18.46
C LEU A 295 -8.17 -15.66 -19.48
N LEU A 296 -8.42 -14.36 -19.66
CA LEU A 296 -7.51 -13.51 -20.40
C LEU A 296 -6.25 -13.24 -19.55
N PRO A 297 -5.04 -13.38 -20.13
CA PRO A 297 -3.78 -12.93 -19.53
C PRO A 297 -3.90 -11.49 -19.03
N ARG A 298 -3.29 -11.20 -17.87
CA ARG A 298 -3.37 -9.89 -17.18
C ARG A 298 -2.97 -8.69 -18.06
N SER A 299 -2.19 -8.93 -19.12
CA SER A 299 -1.74 -7.93 -20.11
C SER A 299 -2.78 -7.57 -21.19
N LEU A 300 -3.83 -8.40 -21.38
CA LEU A 300 -4.90 -8.18 -22.36
C LEU A 300 -6.19 -7.65 -21.72
N ARG A 301 -6.22 -7.53 -20.39
CA ARG A 301 -7.23 -6.73 -19.69
C ARG A 301 -6.81 -5.27 -19.84
N GLY A 302 -7.15 -4.66 -20.97
CA GLY A 302 -7.10 -3.20 -21.08
C GLY A 302 -7.69 -2.58 -19.81
N ASP A 303 -6.93 -1.65 -19.21
CA ASP A 303 -7.23 -0.94 -17.97
C ASP A 303 -8.71 -0.97 -17.55
N ARG A 304 -9.09 -1.96 -16.74
CA ARG A 304 -10.09 -1.65 -15.72
C ARG A 304 -9.31 -0.86 -14.70
N GLU A 305 -9.32 0.48 -14.84
CA GLU A 305 -8.78 1.43 -13.87
C GLU A 305 -9.10 0.88 -12.48
N THR A 306 -8.09 0.34 -11.81
CA THR A 306 -8.29 -0.14 -10.45
C THR A 306 -8.44 1.12 -9.62
N ARG A 307 -9.68 1.45 -9.28
CA ARG A 307 -9.99 2.61 -8.46
C ARG A 307 -9.89 2.22 -7.01
N TYR A 308 -9.36 3.11 -6.20
CA TYR A 308 -9.33 2.96 -4.76
C TYR A 308 -10.21 4.05 -4.15
N VAL A 309 -10.85 3.71 -3.04
CA VAL A 309 -11.70 4.64 -2.29
C VAL A 309 -11.33 4.56 -0.82
N VAL A 310 -11.46 5.68 -0.12
CA VAL A 310 -11.43 5.68 1.34
C VAL A 310 -12.77 5.11 1.81
N SER A 311 -12.70 3.95 2.45
CA SER A 311 -13.83 3.30 3.10
C SER A 311 -13.86 3.70 4.57
N TYR A 312 -15.06 3.84 5.12
CA TYR A 312 -15.21 4.16 6.53
C TYR A 312 -16.43 3.46 7.17
N SER A 313 -16.35 3.26 8.48
CA SER A 313 -17.42 2.69 9.30
C SER A 313 -17.47 3.40 10.64
N VAL A 314 -18.64 3.86 11.05
CA VAL A 314 -18.83 4.62 12.29
C VAL A 314 -19.50 3.75 13.34
N ILE A 315 -18.84 3.60 14.49
CA ILE A 315 -19.41 3.04 15.71
C ILE A 315 -19.62 4.19 16.69
N ALA A 316 -20.84 4.39 17.19
CA ALA A 316 -21.16 5.44 18.15
C ALA A 316 -22.09 4.92 19.25
N ARG A 317 -22.25 5.69 20.33
CA ARG A 317 -23.14 5.34 21.45
C ARG A 317 -24.61 5.30 21.09
N ASP A 318 -25.03 6.15 20.17
CA ASP A 318 -26.41 6.24 19.70
C ASP A 318 -26.47 6.45 18.18
N ASN A 319 -27.62 6.14 17.61
CA ASN A 319 -27.82 6.18 16.15
C ASN A 319 -27.82 7.61 15.59
N SER A 320 -28.25 8.61 16.37
CA SER A 320 -28.28 10.01 15.92
C SER A 320 -26.87 10.56 15.79
N LEU A 321 -26.02 10.32 16.78
CA LEU A 321 -24.60 10.66 16.73
C LEU A 321 -23.88 9.92 15.61
N ARG A 322 -24.16 8.61 15.44
CA ARG A 322 -23.62 7.84 14.32
C ARG A 322 -23.94 8.49 12.98
N HIS A 323 -25.21 8.82 12.76
CA HIS A 323 -25.67 9.42 11.50
C HIS A 323 -25.05 10.80 11.25
N LEU A 324 -24.96 11.64 12.29
CA LEU A 324 -24.28 12.93 12.23
C LEU A 324 -22.83 12.75 11.78
N VAL A 325 -22.07 11.87 12.46
CA VAL A 325 -20.66 11.64 12.13
C VAL A 325 -20.49 11.04 10.72
N GLU A 326 -21.37 10.15 10.30
CA GLU A 326 -21.37 9.59 8.94
C GLU A 326 -21.60 10.67 7.86
N ILE A 327 -22.46 11.66 8.11
CA ILE A 327 -22.66 12.82 7.24
C ILE A 327 -21.38 13.66 7.18
N LEU A 328 -20.84 14.04 8.35
CA LEU A 328 -19.66 14.90 8.43
C LEU A 328 -18.45 14.29 7.70
N ILE A 329 -18.22 12.99 7.88
CA ILE A 329 -17.15 12.26 7.20
C ILE A 329 -17.40 12.22 5.69
N ARG A 330 -18.62 11.90 5.26
CA ARG A 330 -18.95 11.83 3.82
C ARG A 330 -18.70 13.17 3.13
N ASP A 331 -19.16 14.25 3.74
CA ASP A 331 -19.03 15.60 3.18
C ASP A 331 -17.56 16.02 3.12
N ALA A 332 -16.76 15.65 4.14
CA ALA A 332 -15.31 15.86 4.14
C ALA A 332 -14.59 15.06 3.03
N LEU A 333 -14.93 13.77 2.87
CA LEU A 333 -14.31 12.92 1.84
C LEU A 333 -14.67 13.35 0.42
N GLN A 334 -15.82 13.98 0.20
CA GLN A 334 -16.22 14.51 -1.11
C GLN A 334 -15.33 15.67 -1.59
N GLN A 335 -14.62 16.35 -0.68
CA GLN A 335 -13.70 17.45 -1.02
C GLN A 335 -12.31 16.96 -1.45
N LEU A 336 -12.03 15.66 -1.30
CA LEU A 336 -10.69 15.10 -1.38
C LEU A 336 -10.51 14.24 -2.63
N ASP A 337 -9.27 14.19 -3.12
CA ASP A 337 -8.93 13.29 -4.21
C ASP A 337 -8.92 11.83 -3.72
N PRO A 338 -9.32 10.86 -4.56
CA PRO A 338 -9.28 9.47 -4.18
C PRO A 338 -7.83 8.96 -4.04
N PRO A 339 -7.61 7.90 -3.25
CA PRO A 339 -6.33 7.23 -3.16
C PRO A 339 -5.94 6.55 -4.48
N LEU A 340 -4.64 6.38 -4.70
CA LEU A 340 -4.10 5.70 -5.89
C LEU A 340 -3.82 4.22 -5.66
N GLN A 341 -3.70 3.80 -4.40
CA GLN A 341 -3.40 2.42 -4.04
C GLN A 341 -3.80 2.13 -2.60
N ASN A 342 -4.03 0.85 -2.30
CA ASN A 342 -4.21 0.39 -0.93
C ASN A 342 -2.88 0.45 -0.15
N ILE A 343 -3.00 0.33 1.17
CA ILE A 343 -1.88 0.47 2.10
C ILE A 343 -0.79 -0.59 1.86
N GLU A 344 -1.17 -1.84 1.63
CA GLU A 344 -0.22 -2.92 1.34
C GLU A 344 0.64 -2.63 0.10
N SER A 345 0.01 -2.20 -1.00
CA SER A 345 0.72 -1.82 -2.22
C SER A 345 1.59 -0.58 -1.99
N ALA A 346 1.10 0.41 -1.23
CA ALA A 346 1.87 1.59 -0.87
C ALA A 346 3.14 1.24 -0.11
N TYR A 347 3.04 0.36 0.89
CA TYR A 347 4.18 -0.16 1.64
C TYR A 347 5.18 -0.88 0.74
N GLY A 348 4.70 -1.84 -0.06
CA GLY A 348 5.55 -2.60 -0.98
C GLY A 348 6.29 -1.69 -1.96
N ASN A 349 5.63 -0.65 -2.46
CA ASN A 349 6.21 0.31 -3.40
C ASN A 349 7.17 1.31 -2.72
N ARG A 350 6.95 1.71 -1.46
CA ARG A 350 7.89 2.59 -0.72
C ARG A 350 9.19 1.87 -0.38
N MET A 351 9.13 0.61 0.01
CA MET A 351 10.33 -0.17 0.33
C MET A 351 11.19 -0.52 -0.90
N LYS A 352 10.59 -0.45 -2.11
CA LYS A 352 11.30 -0.60 -3.39
C LYS A 352 11.86 0.71 -3.94
N ALA A 353 11.57 1.85 -3.31
CA ALA A 353 11.92 3.19 -3.77
C ALA A 353 13.39 3.56 -3.52
N GLY A 354 14.30 2.74 -4.05
CA GLY A 354 15.53 3.21 -4.70
C GLY A 354 15.40 3.18 -6.23
N ARG A 355 14.26 2.72 -6.76
CA ARG A 355 13.97 2.63 -8.20
C ARG A 355 12.74 3.50 -8.52
N ASN A 356 12.92 4.37 -9.52
CA ASN A 356 12.00 5.43 -9.97
C ASN A 356 10.51 5.02 -9.98
N SER A 357 9.71 5.64 -9.12
CA SER A 357 8.28 5.37 -8.92
C SER A 357 7.35 6.10 -9.91
N GLY A 358 7.81 6.43 -11.11
CA GLY A 358 6.95 6.94 -12.20
C GLY A 358 6.59 5.82 -13.17
N PHE A 359 5.65 6.07 -14.09
CA PHE A 359 5.27 5.12 -15.16
C PHE A 359 6.39 4.91 -16.21
N ARG A 360 7.68 4.86 -15.84
CA ARG A 360 8.74 4.42 -16.74
C ARG A 360 8.40 3.04 -17.29
N GLY A 361 8.50 2.85 -18.60
CA GLY A 361 8.01 1.63 -19.25
C GLY A 361 6.51 1.61 -19.57
N GLY A 362 5.74 2.59 -19.10
CA GLY A 362 4.30 2.70 -19.36
C GLY A 362 4.04 3.15 -20.79
N MET A 363 3.21 2.40 -21.50
CA MET A 363 2.76 2.77 -22.84
C MET A 363 1.34 2.25 -23.09
N THR A 364 0.55 3.03 -23.80
CA THR A 364 -0.72 2.57 -24.38
C THR A 364 -0.69 2.79 -25.88
N ILE A 365 -1.11 1.78 -26.64
CA ILE A 365 -1.22 1.85 -28.10
C ILE A 365 -2.71 2.02 -28.43
N PHE A 366 -3.03 3.06 -29.20
CA PHE A 366 -4.38 3.33 -29.70
C PHE A 366 -4.41 3.08 -31.20
N GLY A 367 -4.95 1.93 -31.62
CA GLY A 367 -4.95 1.53 -33.02
C GLY A 367 -3.54 1.33 -33.56
N ASP A 368 -3.29 1.81 -34.77
CA ASP A 368 -2.05 1.61 -35.54
C ASP A 368 -1.17 2.86 -35.63
N SER A 369 -1.62 4.00 -35.10
CA SER A 369 -1.09 5.32 -35.42
C SER A 369 -0.88 6.21 -34.21
N LYS A 370 -1.30 5.78 -33.02
CA LYS A 370 -1.25 6.63 -31.83
C LYS A 370 -0.64 5.89 -30.64
N LEU A 371 0.36 6.51 -30.03
CA LEU A 371 1.03 6.03 -28.83
C LEU A 371 0.83 7.03 -27.70
N ARG A 372 0.57 6.51 -26.51
CA ARG A 372 0.58 7.26 -25.26
C ARG A 372 1.75 6.84 -24.43
N ILE A 373 2.56 7.82 -24.03
CA ILE A 373 3.70 7.65 -23.13
C ILE A 373 3.63 8.68 -21.99
N PRO A 374 4.33 8.46 -20.86
CA PRO A 374 4.37 9.45 -19.79
C PRO A 374 5.06 10.73 -20.26
N ALA A 375 4.50 11.88 -19.91
CA ALA A 375 5.05 13.19 -20.25
C ALA A 375 6.48 13.37 -19.70
N ARG A 376 6.74 12.85 -18.50
CA ARG A 376 8.08 12.85 -17.90
C ARG A 376 9.08 12.03 -18.73
N SER A 377 8.65 10.94 -19.35
CA SER A 377 9.50 10.14 -20.24
C SER A 377 9.90 10.95 -21.47
N LEU A 378 8.94 11.63 -22.13
CA LEU A 378 9.24 12.53 -23.25
C LEU A 378 10.21 13.64 -22.83
N ALA A 379 9.98 14.29 -21.68
CA ALA A 379 10.87 15.35 -21.18
C ALA A 379 12.30 14.85 -20.94
N GLN A 380 12.47 13.64 -20.39
CA GLN A 380 13.79 13.04 -20.19
C GLN A 380 14.50 12.73 -21.50
N ILE A 381 13.76 12.29 -22.53
CA ILE A 381 14.30 12.05 -23.87
C ILE A 381 14.75 13.35 -24.51
N LEU A 382 13.91 14.40 -24.45
CA LEU A 382 14.25 15.73 -24.98
C LEU A 382 15.44 16.37 -24.25
N ALA A 383 15.67 16.02 -22.98
CA ALA A 383 16.85 16.42 -22.22
C ALA A 383 18.13 15.64 -22.59
N GLY A 384 18.08 14.74 -23.58
CA GLY A 384 19.22 13.94 -24.05
C GLY A 384 19.34 12.55 -23.41
N GLY A 385 18.33 12.11 -22.65
CA GLY A 385 18.28 10.76 -22.10
C GLY A 385 18.04 9.68 -23.16
N SER A 386 18.53 8.47 -22.90
CA SER A 386 18.33 7.33 -23.80
C SER A 386 16.85 6.93 -23.90
N ALA A 387 16.24 7.16 -25.06
CA ALA A 387 14.83 6.81 -25.30
C ALA A 387 14.55 5.32 -25.04
N LYS A 388 15.47 4.43 -25.40
CA LYS A 388 15.34 2.99 -25.14
C LYS A 388 15.28 2.69 -23.64
N GLU A 389 16.20 3.24 -22.85
CA GLU A 389 16.24 2.99 -21.41
C GLU A 389 15.03 3.60 -20.68
N ILE A 390 14.58 4.77 -21.12
CA ILE A 390 13.47 5.51 -20.51
C ILE A 390 12.11 4.87 -20.85
N LEU A 391 11.90 4.53 -22.13
CA LEU A 391 10.62 4.04 -22.62
C LEU A 391 10.40 2.55 -22.36
N ASP A 392 11.45 1.74 -22.33
CA ASP A 392 11.31 0.29 -22.17
C ASP A 392 11.62 -0.16 -20.73
N GLY A 393 12.54 0.52 -20.04
CA GLY A 393 12.97 0.15 -18.69
C GLY A 393 13.66 -1.22 -18.61
N GLU A 394 13.93 -1.70 -17.40
CA GLU A 394 14.66 -2.96 -17.16
C GLU A 394 13.82 -4.24 -17.43
N ASN A 395 12.49 -4.13 -17.46
CA ASN A 395 11.55 -5.26 -17.53
C ASN A 395 10.50 -5.10 -18.65
N SER A 396 10.88 -4.54 -19.81
CA SER A 396 9.95 -4.38 -20.93
C SER A 396 9.43 -5.72 -21.43
N ARG A 397 8.10 -5.91 -21.42
CA ARG A 397 7.44 -6.96 -22.20
C ARG A 397 7.24 -6.44 -23.63
N SER A 398 7.33 -7.32 -24.62
CA SER A 398 7.01 -6.98 -26.00
C SER A 398 5.51 -6.67 -26.16
N PRO A 399 5.12 -5.75 -27.07
CA PRO A 399 6.01 -4.91 -27.89
C PRO A 399 6.67 -3.78 -27.07
N ARG A 400 7.94 -3.49 -27.35
CA ARG A 400 8.65 -2.40 -26.68
C ARG A 400 8.27 -1.06 -27.30
N ALA A 401 8.18 -0.02 -26.49
CA ALA A 401 7.82 1.30 -26.97
C ALA A 401 8.86 1.83 -27.96
N SER A 402 10.16 1.67 -27.64
CA SER A 402 11.23 2.11 -28.54
C SER A 402 11.20 1.39 -29.90
N GLU A 403 10.83 0.12 -29.92
CA GLU A 403 10.67 -0.67 -31.15
C GLU A 403 9.52 -0.15 -32.03
N LEU A 404 8.41 0.27 -31.41
CA LEU A 404 7.28 0.86 -32.15
C LEU A 404 7.64 2.23 -32.73
N PHE A 405 8.32 3.09 -31.97
CA PHE A 405 8.83 4.37 -32.50
C PHE A 405 9.80 4.13 -33.66
N ALA A 406 10.72 3.17 -33.53
CA ALA A 406 11.64 2.80 -34.60
C ALA A 406 10.91 2.24 -35.83
N GLN A 407 9.84 1.48 -35.64
CA GLN A 407 9.01 0.96 -36.72
C GLN A 407 8.29 2.08 -37.47
N PHE A 408 7.67 3.04 -36.78
CA PHE A 408 7.06 4.19 -37.44
C PHE A 408 8.07 5.01 -38.24
N LEU A 409 9.27 5.23 -37.71
CA LEU A 409 10.34 5.90 -38.44
C LEU A 409 10.76 5.11 -39.69
N LYS A 410 10.91 3.78 -39.56
CA LYS A 410 11.27 2.89 -40.67
C LYS A 410 10.21 2.88 -41.78
N ASP A 411 8.94 2.95 -41.40
CA ASP A 411 7.80 3.06 -42.31
C ASP A 411 7.64 4.49 -42.89
N GLY A 412 8.56 5.40 -42.54
CA GLY A 412 8.53 6.83 -42.90
C GLY A 412 7.25 7.55 -42.50
N ARG A 413 6.68 7.15 -41.35
CA ARG A 413 5.52 7.80 -40.77
C ARG A 413 6.00 8.91 -39.84
N THR A 414 5.64 10.15 -40.16
CA THR A 414 6.03 11.32 -39.37
C THR A 414 5.02 11.61 -38.27
N ILE A 415 5.47 12.29 -37.21
CA ILE A 415 4.58 12.77 -36.15
C ILE A 415 3.71 13.90 -36.71
N THR A 416 2.39 13.75 -36.64
CA THR A 416 1.42 14.75 -37.09
C THR A 416 0.78 15.52 -35.95
N LYS A 417 0.77 14.95 -34.74
CA LYS A 417 0.17 15.57 -33.56
C LYS A 417 0.82 15.09 -32.27
N ILE A 418 1.01 16.02 -31.33
CA ILE A 418 1.40 15.72 -29.95
C ILE A 418 0.40 16.43 -29.04
N GLU A 419 -0.28 15.68 -28.18
CA GLU A 419 -1.28 16.21 -27.24
C GLU A 419 -0.89 15.88 -25.81
N PHE A 420 -0.91 16.90 -24.96
CA PHE A 420 -0.74 16.71 -23.53
C PHE A 420 -2.06 16.28 -22.88
N ILE A 421 -2.01 15.23 -22.07
CA ILE A 421 -3.16 14.66 -21.40
C ILE A 421 -2.88 14.73 -19.89
N PRO A 422 -3.60 15.58 -19.13
CA PRO A 422 -3.39 15.68 -17.69
C PRO A 422 -3.73 14.35 -17.02
N GLY A 423 -2.84 13.88 -16.14
CA GLY A 423 -2.99 12.60 -15.44
C GLY A 423 -3.64 12.71 -14.06
N TYR A 424 -4.05 13.90 -13.62
CA TYR A 424 -4.56 14.12 -12.27
C TYR A 424 -5.73 13.18 -11.90
N PRO A 425 -5.77 12.58 -10.70
CA PRO A 425 -4.89 12.82 -9.54
C PRO A 425 -3.56 12.05 -9.57
N HIS A 426 -3.21 11.33 -10.65
CA HIS A 426 -1.95 10.60 -10.76
C HIS A 426 -0.71 11.52 -10.84
N ASP A 427 0.45 10.98 -10.45
CA ASP A 427 1.73 11.71 -10.35
C ASP A 427 2.39 12.04 -11.68
N ASP A 428 2.00 11.35 -12.76
CA ASP A 428 2.52 11.59 -14.10
C ASP A 428 1.37 12.00 -15.02
N ASP A 429 1.66 12.97 -15.88
CA ASP A 429 0.83 13.26 -17.05
C ASP A 429 1.22 12.37 -18.21
N TRP A 430 0.38 12.37 -19.23
CA TRP A 430 0.58 11.59 -20.44
C TRP A 430 0.75 12.50 -21.64
N VAL A 431 1.40 11.97 -22.67
CA VAL A 431 1.47 12.59 -23.98
C VAL A 431 1.02 11.57 -25.01
N ASP A 432 0.05 11.99 -25.81
CA ASP A 432 -0.44 11.28 -26.97
C ASP A 432 0.33 11.76 -28.20
N ILE A 433 1.02 10.84 -28.87
CA ILE A 433 1.78 11.09 -30.10
C ILE A 433 1.08 10.36 -31.23
N THR A 434 0.65 11.10 -32.25
CA THR A 434 -0.01 10.56 -33.44
C THR A 434 0.92 10.63 -34.64
N PHE A 435 0.99 9.51 -35.37
CA PHE A 435 1.79 9.32 -36.58
C PHE A 435 0.89 9.31 -37.81
N GLY A 436 1.30 10.06 -38.83
CA GLY A 436 0.61 10.17 -40.10
C GLY A 436 0.75 8.92 -40.98
N ALA A 437 0.31 9.07 -42.23
CA ALA A 437 0.64 8.12 -43.30
C ALA A 437 2.14 8.18 -43.64
N GLN A 438 2.58 7.25 -44.48
CA GLN A 438 3.93 7.25 -45.02
C GLN A 438 4.18 8.55 -45.80
N ASP A 439 5.27 9.24 -45.44
CA ASP A 439 5.72 10.48 -46.06
C ASP A 439 6.92 10.18 -46.97
N ALA A 440 6.84 10.60 -48.24
CA ALA A 440 7.90 10.42 -49.22
C ALA A 440 9.24 11.09 -48.82
N ALA A 441 9.19 12.11 -47.97
CA ALA A 441 10.40 12.77 -47.46
C ALA A 441 11.19 11.91 -46.45
N THR A 442 10.53 10.91 -45.84
CA THR A 442 11.14 10.09 -44.78
C THR A 442 11.01 8.58 -45.03
N SER A 443 10.48 8.19 -46.18
CA SER A 443 10.35 6.80 -46.61
C SER A 443 11.07 6.55 -47.93
N PRO A 444 11.42 5.29 -48.24
CA PRO A 444 11.86 4.92 -49.58
C PRO A 444 10.78 5.28 -50.60
N LEU A 445 11.20 5.92 -51.70
CA LEU A 445 10.31 6.15 -52.84
C LEU A 445 9.88 4.79 -53.40
N TYR A 446 8.58 4.63 -53.63
CA TYR A 446 8.05 3.47 -54.33
C TYR A 446 7.47 3.91 -55.67
N VAL A 447 7.61 3.03 -56.67
CA VAL A 447 6.95 3.20 -57.97
C VAL A 447 5.57 2.56 -57.84
N PRO A 448 4.49 3.23 -58.29
CA PRO A 448 3.12 2.71 -58.20
C PRO A 448 2.91 1.34 -58.81
#